data_AF-A0A1J5S0W2-F1
#
_entry.id   AF-A0A1J5S0W2-F1
#
_cell.length_a   1.000
_cell.length_b   1.000
_cell.length_c   1.000
_cell.angle_alpha   90.00
_cell.angle_beta   90.00
_cell.angle_gamma   90.00
#
_symmetry.space_group_name_H-M   'P 1'
#
loop_
_entity.id
_entity.type
_entity.pdbx_description
1 polymer ?
#
loop_
_entity_poly.entity_id
_entity_poly.type
_entity_poly.pdbx_seq_one_letter_code
_entity_poly.pdbx_strand_id
1 'polypeptide(L)'
;MDTEYQIKCPGVGCAELIDGLRGLPSPIQRPEMREIYNYRVESDGYYFVDRGVAPAVAAVGMRHLIDSALSKGASRVTIEKL
;
A
#
# COMPACT_ATOMS: atom_id res chain seq x y z
N MET A 1 4.07 12.67 -11.88
CA MET A 1 4.44 11.45 -12.64
C MET A 1 4.21 10.32 -11.68
N ASP A 2 3.40 9.36 -12.09
CA ASP A 2 2.99 8.29 -11.20
C ASP A 2 4.17 7.34 -10.98
N THR A 3 4.24 6.76 -9.79
CA THR A 3 5.23 5.74 -9.47
C THR A 3 4.53 4.50 -8.94
N GLU A 4 4.81 3.37 -9.58
CA GLU A 4 4.20 2.09 -9.28
C GLU A 4 5.18 1.19 -8.53
N TYR A 5 4.66 0.44 -7.56
CA TYR A 5 5.44 -0.45 -6.72
C TYR A 5 4.75 -1.80 -6.59
N GLN A 6 5.53 -2.86 -6.71
CA GLN A 6 5.17 -4.19 -6.22
C GLN A 6 5.73 -4.37 -4.81
N ILE A 7 4.87 -4.71 -3.86
CA ILE A 7 5.21 -4.96 -2.46
C ILE A 7 4.92 -6.43 -2.17
N LYS A 8 5.96 -7.27 -2.12
CA LYS A 8 5.82 -8.72 -1.89
C LYS A 8 5.93 -9.04 -0.39
N CYS A 9 4.98 -9.82 0.11
CA CYS A 9 4.76 -10.17 1.52
C CYS A 9 4.64 -11.71 1.69
N PRO A 10 5.71 -12.48 1.48
CA PRO A 10 5.67 -13.94 1.57
C PRO A 10 5.22 -14.44 2.96
N GLY A 11 4.28 -15.38 2.94
CA GLY A 11 3.74 -16.04 4.13
C GLY A 11 2.45 -15.42 4.67
N VAL A 12 1.94 -14.35 4.04
CA VAL A 12 0.68 -13.70 4.42
C VAL A 12 -0.37 -13.97 3.34
N GLY A 13 -1.53 -14.49 3.73
CA GLY A 13 -2.63 -14.74 2.80
C GLY A 13 -3.41 -13.47 2.44
N CYS A 14 -4.18 -13.54 1.37
CA CYS A 14 -5.00 -12.42 0.91
C CYS A 14 -5.97 -11.91 2.00
N ALA A 15 -6.53 -12.79 2.82
CA ALA A 15 -7.47 -12.41 3.87
C ALA A 15 -6.79 -11.52 4.92
N GLU A 16 -5.59 -11.89 5.35
CA GLU A 16 -4.78 -11.13 6.29
C GLU A 16 -4.33 -9.79 5.71
N LEU A 17 -3.96 -9.78 4.42
CA LEU A 17 -3.59 -8.56 3.69
C LEU A 17 -4.77 -7.58 3.57
N ILE A 18 -5.99 -8.09 3.33
CA ILE A 18 -7.23 -7.30 3.28
C ILE A 18 -7.58 -6.75 4.66
N ASP A 19 -7.48 -7.57 5.70
CA ASP A 19 -7.67 -7.14 7.08
C ASP A 19 -6.70 -6.00 7.44
N GLY A 20 -5.51 -6.04 6.86
CA GLY A 20 -4.47 -5.05 7.02
C GLY A 20 -4.72 -3.68 6.38
N LEU A 21 -5.82 -3.51 5.61
CA LEU A 21 -6.19 -2.25 4.97
C LEU A 21 -6.91 -1.27 5.91
N ARG A 22 -7.32 -1.75 7.10
CA ARG A 22 -8.06 -0.94 8.08
C ARG A 22 -7.16 0.15 8.66
N GLY A 23 -7.58 1.40 8.51
CA GLY A 23 -6.86 2.55 9.05
C GLY A 23 -5.90 3.21 8.07
N LEU A 24 -5.94 2.82 6.80
CA LEU A 24 -5.28 3.56 5.73
C LEU A 24 -5.74 5.03 5.72
N PRO A 25 -4.83 5.98 5.49
CA PRO A 25 -5.22 7.37 5.26
C PRO A 25 -6.15 7.48 4.05
N SER A 26 -6.89 8.57 3.93
CA SER A 26 -7.74 8.75 2.75
C SER A 26 -6.87 8.79 1.48
N PRO A 27 -7.17 7.98 0.45
CA PRO A 27 -6.45 8.02 -0.82
C PRO A 27 -6.85 9.23 -1.67
N ILE A 28 -7.78 10.08 -1.22
CA ILE A 28 -8.30 11.23 -1.98
C ILE A 28 -7.95 12.53 -1.24
N GLN A 29 -7.27 13.44 -1.92
CA GLN A 29 -7.10 14.82 -1.48
C GLN A 29 -8.39 15.60 -1.72
N ARG A 30 -8.90 16.21 -0.67
CA ARG A 30 -10.08 17.08 -0.69
C ARG A 30 -9.67 18.54 -0.45
N PRO A 31 -10.39 19.52 -1.03
CA PRO A 31 -11.64 19.41 -1.80
C PRO A 31 -11.47 19.09 -3.30
N GLU A 32 -10.27 19.08 -3.83
CA GLU A 32 -9.99 18.96 -5.28
C GLU A 32 -10.32 17.57 -5.86
N MET A 33 -10.66 16.61 -4.99
CA MET A 33 -11.02 15.23 -5.33
C MET A 33 -9.94 14.53 -6.16
N ARG A 34 -8.66 14.80 -5.85
CA ARG A 34 -7.50 14.20 -6.54
C ARG A 34 -7.07 12.92 -5.85
N GLU A 35 -6.82 11.87 -6.62
CA GLU A 35 -6.25 10.63 -6.08
C GLU A 35 -4.79 10.86 -5.67
N ILE A 36 -4.47 10.56 -4.41
CA ILE A 36 -3.13 10.64 -3.81
C ILE A 36 -2.36 9.35 -4.11
N TYR A 37 -3.01 8.21 -3.87
CA TYR A 37 -2.47 6.89 -4.14
C TYR A 37 -3.60 5.90 -4.39
N ASN A 38 -3.28 4.76 -4.99
CA ASN A 38 -4.20 3.64 -5.13
C ASN A 38 -3.45 2.34 -4.84
N TYR A 39 -4.17 1.26 -4.58
CA TYR A 39 -3.56 -0.04 -4.32
C TYR A 39 -4.49 -1.18 -4.74
N ARG A 40 -3.89 -2.35 -4.94
CA ARG A 40 -4.60 -3.62 -5.14
C ARG A 40 -3.94 -4.69 -4.28
N VAL A 41 -4.76 -5.51 -3.63
CA VAL A 41 -4.26 -6.72 -2.94
C VAL A 41 -4.01 -7.80 -3.99
N GLU A 42 -2.85 -8.43 -3.92
CA GLU A 42 -2.44 -9.53 -4.77
C GLU A 42 -2.17 -10.78 -3.93
N SER A 43 -2.01 -11.93 -4.59
CA SER A 43 -1.86 -13.22 -3.90
C SER A 43 -0.64 -13.30 -2.99
N ASP A 44 0.38 -12.49 -3.27
CA ASP A 44 1.67 -12.47 -2.58
C ASP A 44 2.02 -11.09 -2.02
N GLY A 45 1.05 -10.16 -1.90
CA GLY A 45 1.29 -8.84 -1.33
C GLY A 45 0.38 -7.74 -1.87
N TYR A 46 0.96 -6.59 -2.20
CA TYR A 46 0.23 -5.42 -2.69
C TYR A 46 0.88 -4.83 -3.94
N TYR A 47 0.05 -4.39 -4.86
CA TYR A 47 0.43 -3.42 -5.89
C TYR A 47 0.03 -2.03 -5.41
N PHE A 48 0.93 -1.05 -5.46
CA PHE A 48 0.72 0.31 -4.95
C PHE A 48 1.11 1.36 -5.99
N VAL A 49 0.29 2.41 -6.13
CA VAL A 49 0.52 3.52 -7.05
C VAL A 49 0.55 4.82 -6.28
N ASP A 50 1.67 5.54 -6.32
CA ASP A 50 1.78 6.93 -5.85
C ASP A 50 1.51 7.88 -7.02
N ARG A 51 0.50 8.75 -6.90
CA ARG A 51 0.13 9.75 -7.93
C ARG A 51 0.93 11.05 -7.82
N GLY A 52 1.77 11.18 -6.79
CA GLY A 52 2.58 12.37 -6.52
C GLY A 52 1.78 13.60 -6.09
N VAL A 53 0.50 13.45 -5.75
CA VAL A 53 -0.38 14.57 -5.35
C VAL A 53 -0.12 15.05 -3.93
N ALA A 54 0.04 14.10 -3.00
CA ALA A 54 0.41 14.38 -1.61
C ALA A 54 1.40 13.29 -1.13
N PRO A 55 2.70 13.40 -1.49
CA PRO A 55 3.68 12.34 -1.26
C PRO A 55 3.80 11.89 0.20
N ALA A 56 3.62 12.81 1.16
CA ALA A 56 3.63 12.47 2.58
C ALA A 56 2.48 11.51 2.97
N VAL A 57 1.30 11.70 2.39
CA VAL A 57 0.13 10.84 2.64
C VAL A 57 0.30 9.49 1.94
N ALA A 58 0.79 9.49 0.70
CA ALA A 58 1.14 8.26 -0.02
C ALA A 58 2.18 7.43 0.74
N ALA A 59 3.24 8.07 1.25
CA ALA A 59 4.26 7.41 2.06
C ALA A 59 3.70 6.79 3.35
N VAL A 60 2.76 7.46 4.02
CA VAL A 60 2.07 6.90 5.19
C VAL A 60 1.20 5.70 4.80
N GLY A 61 0.49 5.78 3.67
CA GLY A 61 -0.30 4.66 3.14
C GLY A 61 0.57 3.45 2.82
N MET A 62 1.69 3.66 2.12
CA MET A 62 2.65 2.59 1.81
C MET A 62 3.25 1.97 3.08
N ARG A 63 3.69 2.80 4.03
CA ARG A 63 4.21 2.32 5.33
C ARG A 63 3.17 1.48 6.07
N HIS A 64 1.91 1.91 6.07
CA HIS A 64 0.83 1.16 6.71
C HIS A 64 0.67 -0.24 6.11
N LEU A 65 0.71 -0.38 4.78
CA LEU A 65 0.64 -1.71 4.13
C LEU A 65 1.80 -2.62 4.56
N ILE A 66 3.02 -2.08 4.61
CA ILE A 66 4.22 -2.80 5.00
C ILE A 66 4.14 -3.24 6.46
N ASP A 67 3.89 -2.31 7.38
CA ASP A 67 3.81 -2.57 8.82
C ASP A 67 2.69 -3.58 9.12
N SER A 68 1.56 -3.45 8.43
CA SER A 68 0.43 -4.35 8.57
C SER A 68 0.78 -5.78 8.14
N ALA A 69 1.37 -5.97 6.95
CA ALA A 69 1.82 -7.28 6.49
C ALA A 69 2.82 -7.93 7.45
N LEU A 70 3.79 -7.16 7.95
CA LEU A 70 4.76 -7.64 8.94
C LEU A 70 4.07 -8.07 10.25
N SER A 71 3.11 -7.29 10.74
CA SER A 71 2.33 -7.65 11.94
C SER A 71 1.47 -8.91 11.75
N LYS A 72 1.08 -9.20 10.51
CA LYS A 72 0.31 -10.39 10.11
C LYS A 72 1.18 -11.62 9.84
N GLY A 73 2.49 -11.52 10.05
CA GLY A 73 3.42 -12.65 9.97
C GLY A 73 4.21 -12.75 8.67
N ALA A 74 4.26 -11.69 7.85
CA ALA A 74 5.18 -11.67 6.72
C ALA A 74 6.61 -11.86 7.23
N SER A 75 7.30 -12.87 6.70
CA SER A 75 8.70 -13.17 7.06
C SER A 75 9.68 -12.08 6.59
N ARG A 76 9.31 -11.36 5.53
CA ARG A 76 10.01 -10.22 4.96
C ARG A 76 9.05 -9.43 4.06
N VAL A 77 9.42 -8.20 3.73
CA VAL A 77 8.76 -7.42 2.69
C VAL A 77 9.80 -6.99 1.66
N THR A 78 9.49 -7.16 0.37
CA THR A 78 10.34 -6.70 -0.75
C THR A 78 9.57 -5.68 -1.56
N ILE A 79 10.23 -4.57 -1.93
CA ILE A 79 9.62 -3.49 -2.69
C ILE A 79 10.38 -3.36 -4.01
N GLU A 80 9.67 -3.48 -5.11
CA GLU A 80 10.18 -3.32 -6.47
C GLU A 80 9.45 -2.15 -7.12
N LYS A 81 10.20 -1.17 -7.67
CA LYS A 81 9.63 -0.11 -8.49
C LYS A 81 9.40 -0.65 -9.90
N LEU A 82 8.23 -0.36 -10.47
CA LEU A 82 7.83 -0.78 -11.83
C LEU A 82 8.03 0.34 -12.85
#